data_AF-A0A1F7YGS2-F1
#
_entry.id   AF-A0A1F7YGS2-F1
#
_cell.length_a   1.000
_cell.length_b   1.000
_cell.length_c   1.000
_cell.angle_alpha   90.00
_cell.angle_beta   90.00
_cell.angle_gamma   90.00
#
_symmetry.space_group_name_H-M   'P 1'
#
loop_
_entity.id
_entity.type
_entity.pdbx_description
1 polymer ?
#
loop_
_entity_poly.entity_id
_entity_poly.type
_entity_poly.pdbx_seq_one_letter_code
_entity_poly.pdbx_strand_id
1 'polypeptide(L)' 'MSIKFSEHASNQTKRRNISKIEVIKTIRNPDKIIASFRGRKLRRRLVSSKILEVVTRTEGSEIIVITAYYLEENL' A
#
# COMPACT_ATOMS: atom_id res chain seq x y z
N MET A 1 -6.45 -8.21 13.14
CA MET A 1 -6.13 -6.96 12.41
C MET A 1 -6.95 -6.93 11.12
N SER A 2 -7.80 -5.93 10.94
CA SER A 2 -8.61 -5.75 9.72
C SER A 2 -7.87 -4.85 8.72
N ILE A 3 -8.12 -5.04 7.42
CA ILE A 3 -7.58 -4.18 6.35
C ILE A 3 -8.77 -3.57 5.62
N LYS A 4 -8.88 -2.24 5.66
CA LYS A 4 -9.93 -1.48 4.97
C LYS A 4 -9.33 -0.66 3.84
N PHE A 5 -10.01 -0.63 2.70
CA PHE A 5 -9.64 0.24 1.60
C PHE A 5 -10.53 1.47 1.63
N SER A 6 -9.94 2.66 1.57
CA SER A 6 -10.74 3.85 1.28
C SER A 6 -11.34 3.76 -0.12
N GLU A 7 -12.40 4.53 -0.39
CA GLU A 7 -12.97 4.64 -1.72
C GLU A 7 -11.92 5.12 -2.73
N HIS A 8 -11.12 6.13 -2.35
CA HIS A 8 -9.99 6.62 -3.14
C HIS A 8 -9.00 5.48 -3.46
N ALA A 9 -8.58 4.70 -2.46
CA ALA A 9 -7.67 3.58 -2.66
C ALA A 9 -8.24 2.56 -3.65
N SER A 10 -9.50 2.18 -3.48
CA SER A 10 -10.18 1.18 -4.31
C SER A 10 -10.22 1.63 -5.78
N ASN A 11 -10.59 2.88 -6.02
CA ASN A 11 -10.64 3.48 -7.36
C ASN A 11 -9.25 3.56 -7.99
N GLN A 12 -8.23 3.99 -7.24
CA GLN A 12 -6.86 4.10 -7.73
C GLN A 12 -6.23 2.75 -8.05
N THR A 13 -6.39 1.76 -7.19
CA THR A 13 -5.86 0.41 -7.44
C THR A 13 -6.48 -0.20 -8.69
N LYS A 14 -7.79 0.01 -8.89
CA LYS A 14 -8.48 -0.46 -10.10
C LYS A 14 -7.97 0.26 -11.36
N ARG A 15 -7.85 1.59 -11.32
CA ARG A 15 -7.33 2.39 -12.45
C ARG A 15 -5.89 2.03 -12.84
N ARG A 16 -5.06 1.66 -11.87
CA ARG A 16 -3.64 1.31 -12.06
C ARG A 16 -3.40 -0.18 -12.31
N ASN A 17 -4.46 -1.00 -12.43
CA ASN A 17 -4.36 -2.46 -12.55
C ASN A 17 -3.53 -3.10 -11.43
N ILE A 18 -3.63 -2.57 -10.21
CA ILE A 18 -2.97 -3.11 -9.03
C ILE A 18 -3.91 -4.10 -8.35
N SER A 19 -3.48 -5.35 -8.26
CA SER A 19 -4.23 -6.40 -7.61
C SER A 19 -4.43 -6.11 -6.12
N LYS A 20 -5.68 -6.18 -5.66
CA LYS A 20 -6.02 -6.07 -4.24
C LYS A 20 -5.29 -7.12 -3.39
N ILE A 21 -5.03 -8.30 -3.96
CA ILE A 21 -4.28 -9.38 -3.31
C ILE A 21 -2.83 -8.94 -3.05
N GLU A 22 -2.18 -8.31 -4.03
CA GLU A 22 -0.80 -7.81 -3.88
C GLU A 22 -0.72 -6.68 -2.86
N VAL A 23 -1.74 -5.80 -2.80
CA VAL A 23 -1.83 -4.79 -1.73
C VAL A 23 -1.94 -5.45 -0.35
N ILE A 24 -2.82 -6.44 -0.18
CA ILE A 24 -2.99 -7.15 1.10
C ILE A 24 -1.70 -7.87 1.50
N LYS A 25 -1.05 -8.55 0.55
CA LYS A 25 0.24 -9.22 0.74
C LYS A 25 1.33 -8.23 1.18
N THR A 26 1.38 -7.05 0.56
CA THR A 26 2.31 -5.97 0.92
C THR A 26 2.02 -5.42 2.32
N ILE A 27 0.75 -5.35 2.73
CA ILE A 27 0.40 -4.92 4.08
C ILE A 27 0.83 -5.96 5.12
N ARG A 28 0.55 -7.24 4.86
CA ARG A 28 0.82 -8.34 5.81
C ARG A 28 2.31 -8.67 5.92
N ASN A 29 3.03 -8.66 4.82
CA ASN A 29 4.45 -8.99 4.75
C ASN A 29 5.20 -7.97 3.86
N PRO A 30 5.43 -6.75 4.36
CA PRO A 30 6.23 -5.75 3.66
C PRO A 30 7.71 -6.05 3.79
N ASP A 31 8.47 -5.79 2.74
CA ASP A 31 9.94 -5.81 2.79
C ASP A 31 10.48 -4.60 3.56
N LYS A 32 9.76 -3.47 3.49
CA LYS A 32 10.12 -2.25 4.21
C LYS A 32 8.88 -1.50 4.70
N ILE A 33 8.98 -0.96 5.91
CA ILE A 33 8.00 -0.03 6.48
C ILE A 33 8.71 1.29 6.75
N ILE A 34 8.19 2.39 6.22
CA ILE A 34 8.75 3.74 6.38
C ILE A 34 7.68 4.64 7.00
N ALA A 35 8.04 5.38 8.05
CA ALA A 35 7.16 6.42 8.58
C ALA A 35 7.02 7.56 7.57
N SER A 36 5.82 8.12 7.45
CA SER A 36 5.51 9.21 6.53
C SER A 36 4.62 10.25 7.22
N PHE A 37 4.35 11.33 6.51
CA PHE A 37 3.64 12.50 7.01
C PHE A 37 2.26 12.17 7.60
N ARG A 38 1.88 12.87 8.68
CA ARG A 38 0.58 12.75 9.38
C ARG A 38 0.24 11.32 9.83
N GLY A 39 1.23 10.61 10.40
CA GLY A 39 1.02 9.28 10.99
C GLY A 39 0.78 8.18 9.95
N ARG A 40 1.13 8.43 8.68
CA ARG A 40 1.05 7.43 7.61
C ARG A 40 2.27 6.52 7.63
N LYS A 41 2.12 5.32 7.11
CA LYS A 41 3.21 4.36 6.88
C LYS A 41 3.22 3.94 5.42
N LEU A 42 4.40 3.99 4.81
CA LEU A 42 4.66 3.43 3.48
C LEU A 42 5.10 1.98 3.67
N ARG A 43 4.30 1.05 3.18
CA ARG A 43 4.62 -0.38 3.17
C ARG A 43 5.05 -0.74 1.76
N ARG A 44 6.29 -1.19 1.61
CA ARG A 44 6.87 -1.51 0.31
C ARG A 44 7.10 -3.00 0.18
N ARG A 45 6.87 -3.52 -1.02
CA ARG A 45 7.22 -4.89 -1.37
C ARG A 45 7.65 -4.99 -2.83
N LEU A 46 8.65 -5.80 -3.12
CA LEU A 46 9.02 -6.15 -4.48
C LEU A 46 7.98 -7.11 -5.07
N VAL A 47 7.34 -6.71 -6.16
CA VAL A 47 6.37 -7.50 -6.91
C VAL A 47 6.88 -7.62 -8.34
N SER A 48 7.29 -8.82 -8.71
CA SER A 48 8.03 -9.11 -9.95
C SER A 48 9.31 -8.26 -10.03
N SER A 49 9.30 -7.17 -10.80
CA SER A 49 10.44 -6.27 -11.01
C SER A 49 10.17 -4.84 -10.53
N LYS A 50 9.04 -4.59 -9.86
CA LYS A 50 8.65 -3.25 -9.42
C LYS A 50 8.38 -3.21 -7.93
N ILE A 51 8.66 -2.08 -7.30
CA ILE A 51 8.34 -1.88 -5.89
C ILE A 51 6.91 -1.38 -5.79
N LEU A 52 6.01 -2.19 -5.22
CA LEU A 52 4.67 -1.76 -4.84
C LEU A 52 4.75 -0.99 -3.52
N GLU A 53 4.39 0.29 -3.54
CA GLU A 53 4.24 1.12 -2.35
C GLU A 53 2.76 1.26 -1.98
N VAL A 54 2.43 0.87 -0.75
CA VAL A 54 1.09 0.98 -0.18
C VAL A 54 1.13 1.99 0.96
N VAL A 55 0.40 3.09 0.77
CA VAL A 55 0.26 4.14 1.79
C VAL A 55 -0.86 3.74 2.73
N THR A 56 -0.53 3.61 4.01
CA THR A 56 -1.46 3.15 5.04
C THR A 56 -1.52 4.10 6.23
N ARG A 57 -2.62 4.06 6.97
CA ARG A 57 -2.72 4.58 8.34
C ARG A 57 -3.18 3.46 9.25
N THR A 58 -2.65 3.42 10.48
CA THR A 58 -3.08 2.45 11.49
C THR A 58 -3.97 3.17 12.49
N GLU A 59 -5.16 2.62 12.72
CA GLU A 59 -6.14 3.14 13.69
C GLU A 59 -6.58 1.96 14.57
N GLY A 60 -6.06 1.89 15.80
CA GLY A 60 -6.27 0.75 16.69
C GLY A 60 -5.82 -0.58 16.06
N SER A 61 -6.76 -1.50 15.89
CA SER A 61 -6.54 -2.83 15.29
C SER A 61 -6.77 -2.86 13.75
N GLU A 62 -7.00 -1.70 13.14
CA GLU A 62 -7.31 -1.55 11.72
C GLU A 62 -6.15 -0.93 10.94
N ILE A 63 -5.91 -1.42 9.72
CA ILE A 63 -5.07 -0.76 8.73
C ILE A 63 -5.96 -0.21 7.62
N ILE A 64 -5.92 1.11 7.45
CA ILE A 64 -6.63 1.82 6.39
C ILE A 64 -5.68 2.07 5.23
N VAL A 65 -6.02 1.55 4.05
CA VAL A 65 -5.32 1.78 2.80
C VAL A 65 -5.79 3.11 2.21
N ILE A 66 -4.85 4.03 2.06
CA ILE A 66 -5.08 5.37 1.51
C ILE A 66 -4.88 5.33 -0.02
N THR A 67 -3.79 4.74 -0.49
CA THR A 67 -3.50 4.56 -1.92
C THR A 67 -2.43 3.49 -2.12
N ALA A 68 -2.26 3.03 -3.36
CA ALA A 68 -1.16 2.16 -3.76
C ALA A 68 -0.70 2.50 -5.18
N TYR A 69 0.61 2.38 -5.43
CA TYR A 69 1.25 2.60 -6.72
C TYR A 69 2.59 1.87 -6.81
N TYR A 70 3.03 1.58 -8.02
CA TYR A 70 4.41 1.15 -8.25
C TYR A 70 5.32 2.37 -8.25
N LEU A 71 6.49 2.26 -7.60
CA LEU A 71 7.54 3.25 -7.76
C LEU A 71 8.12 3.12 -9.17
N GLU A 72 8.27 4.24 -9.86
CA GLU A 72 9.07 4.31 -11.08
C GLU A 72 10.55 4.32 -10.65
N GLU A 73 11.37 3.55 -11.36
CA GLU A 73 12.81 3.74 -11.28
C GLU A 73 13.09 5.10 -11.93
N ASN A 74 13.61 6.04 -11.14
CA ASN A 74 14.34 7.17 -11.72
C ASN A 74 15.60 6.56 -12.34
N LEU A 75 15.52 6.20 -13.62
CA LEU A 75 16.69 5.96 -14.47
C LEU A 75 17.35 7.30 -14.79
#